data_AF-A0A936IZH9-F1
#
_entry.id   AF-A0A936IZH9-F1
#
_cell.length_a   1.000
_cell.length_b   1.000
_cell.length_c   1.000
_cell.angle_alpha   90.00
_cell.angle_beta   90.00
_cell.angle_gamma   90.00
#
_symmetry.space_group_name_H-M   'P 1'
#
loop_
_entity.id
_entity.type
_entity.pdbx_description
1 polymer ?
#
loop_
_entity_poly.entity_id
_entity_poly.type
_entity_poly.pdbx_seq_one_letter_code
_entity_poly.pdbx_strand_id
1 'polypeptide(L)'
;MRHWILCLALGGSLALPGSVLEARDRFGYERPDPVIRRVMSEIRMVSRASPYVQNDHQRRLMRAHDELARFDLRLREGRYERRRLDRAIDHLKPVARSNRIDSRTRHLVERNIVLLRQYRAADGRMLSYAPRGRW
;
A
#
# COMPACT_ATOMS: atom_id res chain seq x y z
N MET A 1 17.42 -51.76 -63.93
CA MET A 1 18.14 -50.50 -64.20
C MET A 1 17.21 -49.58 -64.96
N ARG A 2 16.60 -48.58 -64.30
CA ARG A 2 15.83 -47.48 -64.92
C ARG A 2 15.16 -46.58 -63.85
N HIS A 3 15.43 -45.28 -63.99
CA HIS A 3 14.65 -44.07 -63.61
C HIS A 3 14.62 -43.56 -62.15
N TRP A 4 15.37 -42.46 -61.96
CA TRP A 4 15.05 -41.17 -61.30
C TRP A 4 13.65 -40.96 -60.70
N ILE A 5 13.58 -40.33 -59.52
CA ILE A 5 12.83 -39.09 -59.21
C ILE A 5 13.24 -38.57 -57.81
N LEU A 6 13.70 -37.31 -57.79
CA LEU A 6 13.84 -36.47 -56.61
C LEU A 6 12.44 -36.06 -56.11
N CYS A 7 12.20 -36.15 -54.81
CA CYS A 7 11.18 -35.33 -54.13
C CYS A 7 11.73 -34.85 -52.78
N LEU A 8 12.19 -33.60 -52.80
CA LEU A 8 12.25 -32.72 -51.64
C LEU A 8 10.84 -32.55 -51.06
N ALA A 9 10.66 -32.85 -49.77
CA ALA A 9 9.58 -32.29 -48.98
C ALA A 9 10.06 -32.10 -47.54
N LEU A 10 10.32 -30.84 -47.22
CA LEU A 10 10.46 -30.29 -45.88
C LEU A 10 9.22 -30.61 -45.03
N GLY A 11 9.43 -30.96 -43.77
CA GLY A 11 8.35 -31.17 -42.83
C GLY A 11 8.85 -31.31 -41.41
N GLY A 12 9.61 -30.31 -40.93
CA GLY A 12 10.03 -30.21 -39.54
C GLY A 12 8.83 -30.24 -38.60
N SER A 13 8.70 -31.32 -37.83
CA SER A 13 7.74 -31.41 -36.74
C SER A 13 8.14 -30.44 -35.63
N LEU A 14 7.54 -29.25 -35.66
CA LEU A 14 7.47 -28.35 -34.51
C LEU A 14 6.53 -28.96 -33.47
N ALA A 15 7.08 -29.84 -32.63
CA ALA A 15 6.49 -30.14 -31.34
C ALA A 15 6.63 -28.89 -30.47
N LEU A 16 5.57 -28.08 -30.43
CA LEU A 16 5.40 -27.03 -29.43
C LEU A 16 4.84 -27.70 -28.15
N PRO A 17 5.62 -27.89 -27.08
CA PRO A 17 5.04 -28.17 -25.78
C PRO A 17 4.34 -26.89 -25.28
N GLY A 18 3.02 -27.00 -25.27
CA GLY A 18 2.08 -26.49 -24.28
C GLY A 18 2.56 -25.41 -23.32
N SER A 19 1.87 -24.27 -23.40
CA SER A 19 1.20 -23.67 -22.24
C SER A 19 2.01 -23.60 -20.95
N VAL A 20 2.98 -22.70 -20.91
CA VAL A 20 3.29 -21.99 -19.67
C VAL A 20 2.98 -20.53 -19.93
N LEU A 21 1.71 -20.19 -19.74
CA LEU A 21 1.24 -18.84 -19.46
C LEU A 21 1.78 -18.47 -18.05
N GLU A 22 3.10 -18.41 -17.91
CA GLU A 22 3.75 -17.69 -16.82
C GLU A 22 3.54 -16.21 -17.15
N ALA A 23 2.33 -15.75 -16.85
CA ALA A 23 2.13 -14.43 -16.29
C ALA A 23 2.88 -14.39 -14.95
N ARG A 24 4.22 -14.42 -15.03
CA ARG A 24 5.08 -13.86 -14.01
C ARG A 24 4.68 -12.39 -13.99
N ASP A 25 3.83 -12.04 -13.04
CA ASP A 25 3.65 -10.67 -12.55
C ASP A 25 5.03 -10.15 -12.11
N ARG A 26 5.82 -9.75 -13.11
CA ARG A 26 7.15 -9.17 -13.03
C ARG A 26 7.04 -7.69 -12.65
N PHE A 27 6.18 -7.38 -11.69
CA PHE A 27 6.01 -6.05 -11.08
C PHE A 27 5.53 -6.16 -9.61
N GLY A 28 5.93 -7.24 -8.92
CA GLY A 28 5.58 -7.49 -7.50
C GLY A 28 6.39 -6.67 -6.47
N TYR A 29 7.39 -5.92 -6.93
CA TYR A 29 8.17 -5.00 -6.10
C TYR A 29 8.00 -3.62 -6.73
N GLU A 30 7.23 -2.72 -6.10
CA GLU A 30 7.41 -1.24 -6.18
C GLU A 30 6.15 -0.42 -5.91
N ARG A 31 4.93 -0.99 -5.87
CA ARG A 31 3.75 -0.18 -5.53
C ARG A 31 3.63 -0.01 -4.01
N PRO A 32 3.74 1.22 -3.46
CA PRO A 32 3.51 1.47 -2.04
C PRO A 32 2.14 0.95 -1.63
N ASP A 33 1.98 0.52 -0.39
CA ASP A 33 0.69 0.02 0.07
C ASP A 33 -0.38 1.13 -0.05
N PRO A 34 -1.52 0.87 -0.73
CA PRO A 34 -2.50 1.92 -1.02
C PRO A 34 -3.15 2.48 0.25
N VAL A 35 -3.31 1.66 1.30
CA VAL A 35 -3.87 2.09 2.58
C VAL A 35 -2.87 2.99 3.30
N ILE A 36 -1.61 2.56 3.41
CA ILE A 36 -0.57 3.34 4.09
C ILE A 36 -0.35 4.69 3.39
N ARG A 37 -0.30 4.69 2.05
CA ARG A 37 -0.13 5.91 1.25
C ARG A 37 -1.30 6.88 1.43
N ARG A 38 -2.53 6.36 1.46
CA ARG A 38 -3.72 7.18 1.72
C ARG A 38 -3.63 7.85 3.09
N VAL A 39 -3.34 7.08 4.14
CA VAL A 39 -3.22 7.61 5.50
C VAL A 39 -2.13 8.68 5.58
N MET A 40 -0.97 8.45 4.98
CA MET A 40 0.11 9.45 4.93
C MET A 40 -0.32 10.73 4.20
N SER A 41 -1.07 10.61 3.10
CA SER A 41 -1.60 11.75 2.35
C SER A 41 -2.61 12.55 3.18
N GLU A 42 -3.55 11.87 3.84
CA GLU A 42 -4.56 12.50 4.71
C GLU A 42 -3.89 13.20 5.92
N ILE A 43 -2.87 12.59 6.54
CA ILE A 43 -2.09 13.21 7.63
C ILE A 43 -1.41 14.51 7.15
N ARG A 44 -0.78 14.51 5.96
CA ARG A 44 -0.15 15.71 5.40
C ARG A 44 -1.17 16.81 5.12
N MET A 45 -2.34 16.44 4.58
CA MET A 45 -3.42 17.39 4.32
C MET A 45 -3.89 18.03 5.62
N VAL A 46 -4.18 17.23 6.65
CA VAL A 46 -4.60 17.72 7.98
C VAL A 46 -3.54 18.62 8.61
N SER A 47 -2.26 18.23 8.51
CA SER A 47 -1.15 18.99 9.10
C SER A 47 -0.96 20.36 8.45
N ARG A 48 -1.39 20.52 7.19
CA ARG A 48 -1.33 21.80 6.46
C ARG A 48 -2.60 22.64 6.63
N ALA A 49 -3.75 21.98 6.74
CA ALA A 49 -5.05 22.64 6.72
C ALA A 49 -5.43 23.30 8.05
N SER A 50 -4.82 22.91 9.17
CA SER A 50 -5.22 23.38 10.48
C SER A 50 -4.21 24.37 11.07
N PRO A 51 -4.41 25.70 10.93
CA PRO A 51 -3.61 26.70 11.63
C PRO A 51 -3.80 26.66 13.16
N TYR A 52 -4.79 25.89 13.64
CA TYR A 52 -5.14 25.72 15.06
C TYR A 52 -4.61 24.42 15.67
N VAL A 53 -3.97 23.55 14.88
CA VAL A 53 -3.24 22.39 15.43
C VAL A 53 -2.04 22.94 16.20
N GLN A 54 -2.17 22.99 17.53
CA GLN A 54 -1.09 23.36 18.44
C GLN A 54 0.19 22.59 18.07
N ASN A 55 1.35 23.22 18.24
CA ASN A 55 2.67 22.67 17.91
C ASN A 55 2.86 21.20 18.32
N ASP A 56 2.27 20.78 19.44
CA ASP A 56 2.33 19.39 19.89
C ASP A 56 1.58 18.40 18.99
N HIS A 57 0.35 18.71 18.59
CA HIS A 57 -0.43 17.85 17.70
C HIS A 57 0.20 17.77 16.31
N GLN A 58 0.79 18.87 15.83
CA GLN A 58 1.51 18.87 14.55
C GLN A 58 2.73 17.95 14.63
N ARG A 59 3.53 18.04 15.70
CA ARG A 59 4.64 17.11 15.94
C ARG A 59 4.18 15.65 15.98
N ARG A 60 3.03 15.37 16.60
CA ARG A 60 2.46 14.01 16.64
C ARG A 60 2.05 13.51 15.26
N LEU A 61 1.38 14.35 14.47
CA LEU A 61 1.02 14.03 13.09
C LEU A 61 2.27 13.75 12.23
N MET A 62 3.32 14.57 12.37
CA MET A 62 4.60 14.34 11.69
C MET A 62 5.28 13.05 12.14
N ARG A 63 5.33 12.76 13.44
CA ARG A 63 5.88 11.48 13.95
C ARG A 63 5.09 10.28 13.46
N ALA A 64 3.75 10.37 13.41
CA ALA A 64 2.91 9.32 12.85
C ALA A 64 3.23 9.10 11.37
N HIS A 65 3.36 10.19 10.60
CA HIS A 65 3.75 10.15 9.21
C HIS A 65 5.12 9.48 9.02
N ASP A 66 6.12 9.84 9.83
CA ASP A 66 7.47 9.28 9.72
C ASP A 66 7.51 7.79 10.05
N GLU A 67 6.77 7.33 11.06
CA GLU A 67 6.65 5.90 11.36
C GLU A 67 5.97 5.13 10.23
N LEU A 68 4.95 5.70 9.58
CA LEU A 68 4.30 5.10 8.42
C LEU A 68 5.22 5.07 7.19
N ALA A 69 6.00 6.12 6.96
CA ALA A 69 6.97 6.15 5.86
C ALA A 69 8.06 5.09 6.05
N ARG A 70 8.57 4.92 7.27
CA ARG A 70 9.53 3.86 7.60
C ARG A 70 8.91 2.48 7.52
N PHE A 71 7.65 2.33 7.96
CA PHE A 71 6.90 1.10 7.82
C PHE A 71 6.75 0.71 6.34
N ASP A 72 6.34 1.64 5.48
CA ASP A 72 6.16 1.41 4.05
C ASP A 72 7.49 1.04 3.37
N LEU A 73 8.60 1.70 3.72
CA LEU A 73 9.93 1.32 3.25
C LEU A 73 10.26 -0.14 3.62
N ARG A 74 10.08 -0.51 4.89
CA ARG A 74 10.34 -1.86 5.37
C ARG A 74 9.41 -2.90 4.73
N LEU A 75 8.16 -2.55 4.54
CA LEU A 75 7.17 -3.41 3.89
C LEU A 75 7.59 -3.73 2.45
N ARG A 76 8.09 -2.75 1.70
CA ARG A 76 8.62 -2.95 0.34
C ARG A 76 9.88 -3.83 0.32
N GLU A 77 10.65 -3.85 1.40
CA GLU A 77 11.76 -4.79 1.61
C GLU A 77 11.28 -6.18 2.06
N GLY A 78 9.96 -6.45 2.08
CA GLY A 78 9.37 -7.71 2.53
C GLY A 78 9.27 -7.86 4.05
N ARG A 79 9.52 -6.78 4.81
CA ARG A 79 9.53 -6.81 6.28
C ARG A 79 8.32 -6.09 6.87
N TYR A 80 7.37 -6.87 7.36
CA TYR A 80 6.21 -6.35 8.08
C TYR A 80 6.56 -5.96 9.52
N GLU A 81 6.89 -4.69 9.76
CA GLU A 81 7.24 -4.18 11.10
C GLU A 81 5.99 -3.69 11.88
N ARG A 82 5.22 -4.63 12.45
CA ARG A 82 3.99 -4.32 13.24
C ARG A 82 4.19 -3.23 14.30
N ARG A 83 5.34 -3.22 14.98
CA ARG A 83 5.67 -2.22 16.00
C ARG A 83 5.66 -0.78 15.47
N ARG A 84 6.00 -0.54 14.20
CA ARG A 84 5.96 0.81 13.60
C ARG A 84 4.53 1.28 13.39
N LEU A 85 3.69 0.38 12.90
CA LEU A 85 2.27 0.64 12.71
C LEU A 85 1.59 0.97 14.04
N ASP A 86 1.94 0.25 15.11
CA ASP A 86 1.45 0.52 16.46
C ASP A 86 1.89 1.91 16.96
N ARG A 87 3.17 2.28 16.78
CA ARG A 87 3.67 3.62 17.14
C ARG A 87 2.99 4.74 16.36
N ALA A 88 2.75 4.54 15.07
CA ALA A 88 1.99 5.51 14.26
C ALA A 88 0.58 5.72 14.84
N ILE A 89 -0.13 4.63 15.17
CA ILE A 89 -1.44 4.69 15.81
C ILE A 89 -1.36 5.42 17.16
N ASP A 90 -0.34 5.16 17.98
CA ASP A 90 -0.16 5.81 19.28
C ASP A 90 0.08 7.32 19.17
N HIS A 91 0.75 7.77 18.11
CA HIS A 91 0.88 9.21 17.84
C HIS A 91 -0.43 9.88 17.41
N LEU A 92 -1.31 9.16 16.70
CA LEU A 92 -2.59 9.69 16.24
C LEU A 92 -3.66 9.74 17.36
N LYS A 93 -3.63 8.82 18.34
CA LYS A 93 -4.64 8.74 19.42
C LYS A 93 -4.86 10.06 20.18
N PRO A 94 -3.82 10.80 20.63
CA PRO A 94 -4.02 12.06 21.34
C PRO A 94 -4.66 13.14 20.46
N VAL A 95 -4.35 13.14 19.16
CA VAL A 95 -4.91 14.09 18.20
C VAL A 95 -6.41 13.84 18.02
N ALA A 96 -6.81 12.58 17.82
CA ALA A 96 -8.22 12.19 17.73
C ALA A 96 -9.03 12.59 18.98
N ARG A 97 -8.44 12.44 20.18
CA ARG A 97 -9.10 12.71 21.46
C ARG A 97 -9.09 14.18 21.89
N SER A 98 -8.41 15.05 21.16
CA SER A 98 -8.20 16.43 21.57
C SER A 98 -9.46 17.28 21.37
N ASN A 99 -9.91 18.03 22.36
CA ASN A 99 -10.99 19.03 22.16
C ASN A 99 -10.50 20.34 21.54
N ARG A 100 -9.18 20.47 21.31
CA ARG A 100 -8.56 21.68 20.76
C ARG A 100 -8.36 21.64 19.25
N ILE A 101 -8.84 20.58 18.60
CA ILE A 101 -8.78 20.38 17.16
C ILE A 101 -10.21 20.39 16.64
N ASP A 102 -10.43 20.95 15.45
CA ASP A 102 -11.74 20.96 14.83
C ASP A 102 -12.30 19.54 14.64
N SER A 103 -13.62 19.42 14.71
CA SER A 103 -14.33 18.13 14.67
C SER A 103 -14.05 17.34 13.40
N ARG A 104 -13.92 18.01 12.25
CA ARG A 104 -13.64 17.37 10.95
C ARG A 104 -12.26 16.73 10.93
N THR A 105 -11.24 17.43 11.41
CA THR A 105 -9.89 16.89 11.53
C THR A 105 -9.84 15.70 12.48
N ARG A 106 -10.52 15.77 13.63
CA ARG A 106 -10.56 14.63 14.57
C ARG A 106 -11.17 13.40 13.92
N HIS A 107 -12.29 13.58 13.23
CA HIS A 107 -12.95 12.49 12.52
C HIS A 107 -12.05 11.84 11.46
N LEU A 108 -11.29 12.64 10.71
CA LEU A 108 -10.31 12.13 9.75
C LEU A 108 -9.21 11.32 10.44
N VAL A 109 -8.68 11.80 11.57
CA VAL A 109 -7.64 11.09 12.33
C VAL A 109 -8.19 9.79 12.93
N GLU A 110 -9.40 9.80 13.48
CA GLU A 110 -10.09 8.62 13.99
C GLU A 110 -10.27 7.56 12.91
N ARG A 111 -10.75 7.97 11.73
CA ARG A 111 -10.91 7.09 10.57
C ARG A 111 -9.58 6.46 10.16
N ASN A 112 -8.50 7.25 10.14
CA ASN A 112 -7.16 6.75 9.85
C ASN A 112 -6.67 5.73 10.89
N ILE A 113 -6.93 5.95 12.19
CA ILE A 113 -6.63 4.96 13.23
C ILE A 113 -7.38 3.64 12.98
N VAL A 114 -8.66 3.70 12.62
CA VAL A 114 -9.45 2.51 12.30
C VAL A 114 -8.87 1.75 11.11
N LEU A 115 -8.53 2.46 10.03
CA LEU A 115 -7.91 1.86 8.85
C LEU A 115 -6.57 1.17 9.19
N LEU A 116 -5.70 1.83 9.95
CA LEU A 116 -4.43 1.22 10.36
C LEU A 116 -4.62 0.00 11.27
N ARG A 117 -5.65 0.00 12.14
CA ARG A 117 -5.99 -1.17 12.97
C ARG A 117 -6.51 -2.34 12.15
N GLN A 118 -7.36 -2.08 11.16
CA GLN A 118 -7.86 -3.09 10.24
C GLN A 118 -6.71 -3.67 9.40
N TYR A 119 -5.85 -2.79 8.88
CA TYR A 119 -4.63 -3.17 8.18
C TYR A 119 -3.72 -4.05 9.03
N ARG A 120 -3.56 -3.69 10.31
CA ARG A 120 -2.82 -4.48 11.30
C ARG A 120 -3.43 -5.86 11.53
N ALA A 121 -4.76 -5.93 11.70
CA ALA A 121 -5.46 -7.18 11.94
C ALA A 121 -5.40 -8.13 10.74
N ALA A 122 -5.27 -7.58 9.53
CA ALA A 122 -5.10 -8.33 8.29
C ALA A 122 -3.63 -8.69 7.98
N ASP A 123 -2.67 -8.40 8.88
CA ASP A 123 -1.22 -8.55 8.65
C ASP A 123 -0.76 -7.96 7.31
N GLY A 124 -1.31 -6.80 6.94
CA GLY A 124 -1.01 -6.11 5.69
C GLY A 124 -1.61 -6.72 4.42
N ARG A 125 -2.39 -7.80 4.53
CA ARG A 125 -3.10 -8.44 3.40
C ARG A 125 -4.40 -7.74 3.03
N MET A 126 -4.55 -6.46 3.39
CA MET A 126 -5.75 -5.68 3.09
C MET A 126 -5.75 -5.31 1.59
N LEU A 127 -6.02 -6.31 0.75
CA LEU A 127 -6.26 -6.17 -0.68
C LEU A 127 -7.42 -5.20 -0.89
N SER A 128 -7.10 -4.01 -1.39
CA SER A 128 -8.06 -3.11 -2.03
C SER A 128 -9.38 -2.90 -1.27
N TYR A 129 -9.35 -2.61 0.03
CA TYR A 129 -10.46 -1.86 0.64
C TYR A 129 -10.31 -0.39 0.27
N ALA A 130 -10.42 -0.08 -1.02
CA ALA A 130 -10.86 1.24 -1.44
C ALA A 130 -12.36 1.27 -1.16
N PRO A 131 -12.86 2.03 -0.18
CA PRO A 131 -14.25 2.40 -0.24
C PRO A 131 -14.38 3.19 -1.54
N ARG A 132 -15.02 2.61 -2.56
CA ARG A 132 -15.59 3.32 -3.71
C ARG A 132 -16.77 4.19 -3.24
N GLY A 133 -16.52 5.02 -2.25
CA GLY A 133 -17.40 6.08 -1.80
C GLY A 133 -16.74 7.39 -2.17
N ARG A 134 -17.14 7.92 -3.33
CA ARG A 134 -16.84 9.25 -3.84
C ARG A 134 -17.18 10.29 -2.75
N TRP A 135 -16.19 11.05 -2.26
CA TRP A 135 -16.37 12.25 -1.41
C TRP A 135 -15.19 13.20 -1.63
#